data_AF-A0A355SCM9-F1
#
_entry.id   AF-A0A355SCM9-F1
#
_cell.length_a   1.000
_cell.length_b   1.000
_cell.length_c   1.000
_cell.angle_alpha   90.00
_cell.angle_beta   90.00
_cell.angle_gamma   90.00
#
_symmetry.space_group_name_H-M   'P 1'
#
loop_
_entity.id
_entity.type
_entity.pdbx_description
1 polymer ?
#
loop_
_entity_poly.entity_id
_entity_poly.type
_entity_poly.pdbx_seq_one_letter_code
_entity_poly.pdbx_strand_id
1 'polypeptide(L)'
;MLFTMDKIDFFRTDGSIDTHTEIIVSPEDNAEIRKVSLTNHSGHVRVLEVTSYFEVVMSAQSADIDHRVFNNLFVKTEFVSDINALLAVRRPRARGQKEVWLCHTVCCDAETIGSVQYETDRARFIGRGRDLSDPVAMDVDHPLSNTCGAVLDPVMSLRRRVRIKPGETVRLSYMVGVAKTREDAIKLAQKYSDAASAKRAAELAWTRSKLEFGYLNLRCRQIELYRRILSHVIFSSPLRRKIDDIIMKNSKGQSGLWAYGISGDNPVILIAVKSLDELDMVKEALKMHEFFRTKGLISDLVILNEETGNYMQTFNEKLKALIGSGHAAQMQDRPGGVFLRQSSIMPEEALNLLYCVARVVFRGEDGSMWQQLKFWQEKTMLPEIRKSFGAARLYKPYEEENERLQFFNGLGGFTQDGREYVINISDEQNTPAPWSNVICNSRFGFLVTESGGGYTWSENSRENKLTPWSNDPVIDEQGEIVYLEDEETGEIWNITAKPAAEKGKYTVRHGFGYTVFEHASHGIKQHMTVFVPEEDSVKLISIKLKNLTDMPRRISAIFYAKPVLGVTDEITKPFIVTQIDDKTGIFLIRNVYSDDFPGRVAFVDCSESERTVTGDREEFIGREGSLKKPEGLL
;
A
#
# COMPACT_ATOMS: atom_id res chain seq x y z
N MET A 1 -4.03 -10.24 17.82
CA MET A 1 -4.29 -10.92 16.53
C MET A 1 -3.63 -12.29 16.54
N LEU A 2 -4.22 -13.29 15.90
CA LEU A 2 -3.66 -14.63 15.74
C LEU A 2 -3.78 -15.05 14.27
N PHE A 3 -2.67 -15.51 13.67
CA PHE A 3 -2.66 -16.01 12.31
C PHE A 3 -2.39 -17.51 12.33
N THR A 4 -3.38 -18.32 11.95
CA THR A 4 -3.23 -19.76 11.75
C THR A 4 -3.26 -20.06 10.24
N MET A 5 -3.20 -21.34 9.87
CA MET A 5 -3.18 -21.76 8.47
C MET A 5 -4.59 -21.85 7.86
N ASP A 6 -5.59 -22.02 8.71
CA ASP A 6 -7.01 -22.14 8.37
C ASP A 6 -7.77 -20.81 8.52
N LYS A 7 -7.33 -19.94 9.43
CA LYS A 7 -8.01 -18.69 9.74
C LYS A 7 -7.13 -17.59 10.31
N ILE A 8 -7.70 -16.39 10.42
CA ILE A 8 -7.11 -15.24 11.12
C ILE A 8 -8.10 -14.75 12.16
N ASP A 9 -7.63 -14.52 13.39
CA ASP A 9 -8.44 -13.97 14.49
C ASP A 9 -7.96 -12.56 14.89
N PHE A 10 -8.90 -11.64 14.98
CA PHE A 10 -8.72 -10.31 15.56
C PHE A 10 -9.56 -10.17 16.82
N PHE A 11 -8.97 -9.63 17.88
CA PHE A 11 -9.63 -9.35 19.14
C PHE A 11 -9.44 -7.87 19.47
N ARG A 12 -10.51 -7.18 19.83
CA ARG A 12 -10.51 -5.77 20.16
C ARG A 12 -11.57 -5.51 21.24
N THR A 13 -11.30 -4.57 22.15
CA THR A 13 -12.27 -4.10 23.14
C THR A 13 -12.42 -2.59 22.97
N ASP A 14 -13.65 -2.13 22.77
CA ASP A 14 -14.00 -0.71 22.65
C ASP A 14 -15.02 -0.35 23.73
N GLY A 15 -14.56 0.37 24.75
CA GLY A 15 -15.38 0.69 25.92
C GLY A 15 -15.89 -0.59 26.60
N SER A 16 -17.19 -0.87 26.49
CA SER A 16 -17.84 -2.05 27.08
C SER A 16 -18.18 -3.15 26.05
N ILE A 17 -17.65 -3.07 24.83
CA ILE A 17 -17.93 -4.02 23.76
C ILE A 17 -16.65 -4.78 23.40
N ASP A 18 -16.70 -6.10 23.52
CA ASP A 18 -15.66 -6.99 22.99
C ASP A 18 -16.03 -7.40 21.56
N THR A 19 -15.07 -7.31 20.66
CA THR A 19 -15.17 -7.71 19.26
C THR A 19 -14.19 -8.82 18.95
N HIS A 20 -14.68 -9.94 18.44
CA HIS A 20 -13.87 -11.03 17.88
C HIS A 20 -14.20 -11.23 16.41
N THR A 21 -13.23 -11.02 15.53
CA THR A 21 -13.37 -11.25 14.08
C THR A 21 -12.56 -12.46 13.64
N GLU A 22 -13.21 -13.41 12.98
CA GLU A 22 -12.60 -14.58 12.34
C GLU A 22 -12.67 -14.43 10.82
N ILE A 23 -11.54 -14.55 10.12
CA ILE A 23 -11.45 -14.50 8.66
C ILE A 23 -11.02 -15.86 8.13
N ILE A 24 -11.82 -16.43 7.23
CA ILE A 24 -11.67 -17.80 6.71
C ILE A 24 -11.89 -17.82 5.21
N VAL A 25 -11.11 -18.62 4.49
CA VAL A 25 -11.38 -18.95 3.08
C VAL A 25 -12.02 -20.34 3.02
N SER A 26 -13.16 -20.45 2.34
CA SER A 26 -13.87 -21.71 2.17
C SER A 26 -13.03 -22.71 1.37
N PRO A 27 -12.83 -23.94 1.85
CA PRO A 27 -12.14 -24.98 1.07
C PRO A 27 -12.95 -25.55 -0.10
N GLU A 28 -14.27 -25.34 -0.08
CA GLU A 28 -15.24 -25.94 -1.00
C GLU A 28 -15.76 -24.93 -2.04
N ASP A 29 -15.76 -23.64 -1.73
CA ASP A 29 -16.22 -22.57 -2.62
C ASP A 29 -15.18 -21.47 -2.78
N ASN A 30 -15.26 -20.69 -3.85
CA ASN A 30 -14.48 -19.46 -4.02
C ASN A 30 -15.06 -18.34 -3.16
N ALA A 31 -14.95 -18.46 -1.83
CA ALA A 31 -15.57 -17.57 -0.86
C ALA A 31 -14.64 -17.25 0.33
N GLU A 32 -14.59 -15.99 0.73
CA GLU A 32 -14.06 -15.52 2.02
C GLU A 32 -15.22 -15.22 2.97
N ILE A 33 -15.07 -15.59 4.23
CA ILE A 33 -16.06 -15.38 5.29
C ILE A 33 -15.39 -14.60 6.42
N ARG A 34 -16.01 -13.50 6.83
CA ARG A 34 -15.65 -12.70 8.02
C ARG A 34 -16.76 -12.79 9.04
N LYS A 35 -16.52 -13.54 10.11
CA LYS A 35 -17.45 -13.67 11.22
C LYS A 35 -17.06 -12.69 12.32
N VAL A 36 -17.97 -11.80 12.67
CA VAL A 36 -17.80 -10.76 13.69
C VAL A 36 -18.71 -11.10 14.86
N SER A 37 -18.13 -11.39 16.02
CA SER A 37 -18.84 -11.59 17.29
C SER A 37 -18.70 -10.35 18.15
N LEU A 38 -19.82 -9.83 18.66
CA LEU A 38 -19.88 -8.62 19.49
C LEU A 38 -20.51 -8.97 20.83
N THR A 39 -19.77 -8.79 21.93
CA THR A 39 -20.22 -9.07 23.29
C THR A 39 -20.40 -7.77 24.07
N ASN A 40 -21.59 -7.56 24.65
CA ASN A 40 -21.90 -6.37 25.44
C ASN A 40 -21.69 -6.62 26.93
N HIS A 41 -20.68 -5.99 27.52
CA HIS A 41 -20.37 -6.09 28.95
C HIS A 41 -21.01 -5.00 29.82
N SER A 42 -21.79 -4.09 29.22
CA SER A 42 -22.49 -3.04 29.99
C SER A 42 -23.80 -3.53 30.58
N GLY A 43 -24.33 -2.79 31.58
CA GLY A 43 -25.65 -3.01 32.15
C GLY A 43 -26.82 -2.50 31.30
N HIS A 44 -26.57 -2.00 30.08
CA HIS A 44 -27.59 -1.42 29.21
C HIS A 44 -27.64 -2.12 27.85
N VAL A 45 -28.82 -2.09 27.21
CA VAL A 45 -28.95 -2.52 25.81
C VAL A 45 -28.13 -1.58 24.92
N ARG A 46 -27.41 -2.15 23.96
CA ARG A 46 -26.65 -1.41 22.94
C ARG A 46 -27.22 -1.69 21.56
N VAL A 47 -27.28 -0.65 20.74
CA VAL A 47 -27.57 -0.75 19.31
C VAL A 47 -26.30 -0.38 18.58
N LEU A 48 -25.79 -1.30 17.76
CA LEU A 48 -24.55 -1.11 17.01
C LEU A 48 -24.83 -1.21 15.51
N GLU A 49 -24.18 -0.34 14.74
CA GLU A 49 -24.07 -0.45 13.28
C GLU A 49 -22.79 -1.20 12.93
N VAL A 50 -22.94 -2.32 12.22
CA VAL A 50 -21.82 -3.10 11.71
C VAL A 50 -21.82 -2.94 10.20
N THR A 51 -20.73 -2.42 9.65
CA THR A 51 -20.62 -2.04 8.25
C THR A 51 -19.39 -2.71 7.64
N SER A 52 -19.56 -3.47 6.57
CA SER A 52 -18.44 -3.99 5.77
C SER A 52 -17.98 -2.96 4.75
N TYR A 53 -16.74 -3.09 4.28
CA TYR A 53 -16.22 -2.29 3.17
C TYR A 53 -15.12 -3.06 2.45
N PHE A 54 -15.18 -3.09 1.12
CA PHE A 54 -14.05 -3.44 0.26
C PHE A 54 -14.22 -2.84 -1.15
N GLU A 55 -13.10 -2.66 -1.84
CA GLU A 55 -13.04 -2.13 -3.20
C GLU A 55 -13.09 -3.27 -4.24
N VAL A 56 -13.79 -3.06 -5.35
CA VAL A 56 -14.06 -4.13 -6.32
C VAL A 56 -13.19 -4.00 -7.56
N VAL A 57 -12.20 -4.88 -7.70
CA VAL A 57 -11.30 -4.91 -8.86
C VAL A 57 -11.77 -5.93 -9.92
N MET A 58 -11.94 -7.20 -9.52
CA MET A 58 -12.28 -8.33 -10.40
C MET A 58 -11.41 -8.43 -11.67
N SER A 59 -10.14 -8.06 -11.59
CA SER A 59 -9.18 -8.09 -12.69
C SER A 59 -7.79 -8.48 -12.21
N ALA A 60 -6.83 -8.56 -13.14
CA ALA A 60 -5.43 -8.73 -12.78
C ALA A 60 -4.93 -7.49 -12.03
N GLN A 61 -4.11 -7.70 -10.99
CA GLN A 61 -3.56 -6.62 -10.17
C GLN A 61 -2.79 -5.59 -11.00
N SER A 62 -1.99 -6.03 -11.98
CA SER A 62 -1.23 -5.13 -12.86
C SER A 62 -2.13 -4.15 -13.62
N ALA A 63 -3.27 -4.62 -14.12
CA ALA A 63 -4.20 -3.75 -14.81
C ALA A 63 -4.72 -2.65 -13.87
N ASP A 64 -5.05 -3.00 -12.61
CA ASP A 64 -5.56 -2.07 -11.61
C ASP A 64 -4.52 -1.01 -11.21
N ILE A 65 -3.27 -1.45 -11.00
CA ILE A 65 -2.11 -0.59 -10.75
C ILE A 65 -1.88 0.39 -11.92
N ASP A 66 -1.98 -0.09 -13.17
CA ASP A 66 -1.74 0.75 -14.35
C ASP A 66 -2.77 1.87 -14.47
N HIS A 67 -4.06 1.58 -14.23
CA HIS A 67 -5.13 2.57 -14.34
C HIS A 67 -6.44 2.19 -13.62
N ARG A 68 -6.49 2.34 -12.29
CA ARG A 68 -7.67 2.08 -11.44
C ARG A 68 -8.99 2.64 -11.98
N VAL A 69 -9.10 3.95 -12.20
CA VAL A 69 -10.35 4.60 -12.65
C VAL A 69 -10.91 4.01 -13.95
N PHE A 70 -10.03 3.68 -14.91
CA PHE A 70 -10.45 3.04 -16.16
C PHE A 70 -10.93 1.61 -15.92
N ASN A 71 -10.28 0.85 -15.04
CA ASN A 71 -10.75 -0.50 -14.70
C ASN A 71 -12.10 -0.50 -14.00
N ASN A 72 -12.39 0.52 -13.20
CA ASN A 72 -13.64 0.67 -12.48
C ASN A 72 -14.84 0.86 -13.41
N LEU A 73 -14.65 1.51 -14.57
CA LEU A 73 -15.72 1.73 -15.56
C LEU A 73 -16.37 0.41 -16.05
N PHE A 74 -15.70 -0.72 -15.91
CA PHE A 74 -16.22 -2.02 -16.36
C PHE A 74 -17.04 -2.76 -15.31
N VAL A 75 -17.12 -2.25 -14.08
CA VAL A 75 -17.89 -2.88 -13.00
C VAL A 75 -19.31 -2.32 -12.98
N LYS A 76 -20.29 -3.18 -12.80
CA LYS A 76 -21.68 -2.82 -12.53
C LYS A 76 -22.15 -3.54 -11.27
N THR A 77 -22.83 -2.83 -10.39
CA THR A 77 -23.40 -3.36 -9.15
C THR A 77 -24.90 -3.58 -9.26
N GLU A 78 -25.42 -4.51 -8.46
CA GLU A 78 -26.84 -4.87 -8.35
C GLU A 78 -27.12 -5.27 -6.89
N PHE A 79 -28.32 -4.95 -6.38
CA PHE A 79 -28.79 -5.46 -5.10
C PHE A 79 -29.96 -6.42 -5.30
N VAL A 80 -29.86 -7.64 -4.75
CA VAL A 80 -30.90 -8.67 -4.80
C VAL A 80 -31.63 -8.71 -3.45
N SER A 81 -32.80 -8.07 -3.41
CA SER A 81 -33.59 -7.85 -2.18
C SER A 81 -33.96 -9.12 -1.44
N ASP A 82 -34.36 -10.17 -2.16
CA ASP A 82 -34.92 -11.39 -1.58
C ASP A 82 -33.92 -12.12 -0.68
N ILE A 83 -32.63 -11.94 -0.95
CA ILE A 83 -31.52 -12.59 -0.23
C ILE A 83 -30.57 -11.57 0.41
N ASN A 84 -30.93 -10.29 0.39
CA ASN A 84 -30.15 -9.19 0.93
C ASN A 84 -28.67 -9.19 0.49
N ALA A 85 -28.42 -9.46 -0.80
CA ALA A 85 -27.07 -9.61 -1.33
C ALA A 85 -26.73 -8.52 -2.35
N LEU A 86 -25.51 -7.99 -2.28
CA LEU A 86 -24.92 -7.19 -3.35
C LEU A 86 -24.23 -8.11 -4.35
N LEU A 87 -24.42 -7.83 -5.63
CA LEU A 87 -23.68 -8.44 -6.72
C LEU A 87 -22.87 -7.38 -7.45
N ALA A 88 -21.72 -7.77 -7.98
CA ALA A 88 -20.98 -6.98 -8.96
C ALA A 88 -20.61 -7.85 -10.15
N VAL A 89 -20.71 -7.31 -11.35
CA VAL A 89 -20.25 -7.97 -12.58
C VAL A 89 -19.22 -7.11 -13.28
N ARG A 90 -18.13 -7.75 -13.73
CA ARG A 90 -17.18 -7.11 -14.64
C ARG A 90 -17.59 -7.39 -16.08
N ARG A 91 -17.91 -6.33 -16.82
CA ARG A 91 -18.28 -6.41 -18.24
C ARG A 91 -17.09 -6.89 -19.08
N PRO A 92 -17.30 -7.84 -20.02
CA PRO A 92 -16.26 -8.28 -20.93
C PRO A 92 -15.72 -7.12 -21.78
N ARG A 93 -14.38 -7.06 -21.95
CA ARG A 93 -13.69 -6.05 -22.78
C ARG A 93 -13.38 -6.58 -24.18
N ALA A 94 -13.14 -7.89 -24.30
CA ALA A 94 -12.79 -8.55 -25.54
C ALA A 94 -13.80 -9.62 -25.91
N ARG A 95 -13.92 -9.89 -27.22
CA ARG A 95 -14.77 -10.98 -27.74
C ARG A 95 -14.30 -12.31 -27.15
N GLY A 96 -15.22 -13.03 -26.48
CA GLY A 96 -14.92 -14.31 -25.84
C GLY A 96 -14.39 -14.22 -24.40
N GLN A 97 -14.16 -13.01 -23.86
CA GLN A 97 -13.88 -12.85 -22.44
C GLN A 97 -15.13 -13.22 -21.63
N LYS A 98 -14.97 -14.10 -20.65
CA LYS A 98 -16.05 -14.51 -19.75
C LYS A 98 -16.31 -13.46 -18.69
N GLU A 99 -17.57 -13.33 -18.30
CA GLU A 99 -17.95 -12.53 -17.14
C GLU A 99 -17.40 -13.15 -15.85
N VAL A 100 -17.16 -12.28 -14.88
CA VAL A 100 -16.85 -12.65 -13.51
C VAL A 100 -17.85 -11.92 -12.62
N TRP A 101 -18.52 -12.69 -11.78
CA TRP A 101 -19.55 -12.21 -10.86
C TRP A 101 -19.03 -12.31 -9.43
N LEU A 102 -19.11 -11.22 -8.69
CA LEU A 102 -18.88 -11.17 -7.26
C LEU A 102 -20.22 -11.12 -6.53
N CYS A 103 -20.33 -11.79 -5.39
CA CYS A 103 -21.43 -11.61 -4.46
C CYS A 103 -20.92 -11.24 -3.06
N HIS A 104 -21.69 -10.40 -2.37
CA HIS A 104 -21.47 -10.03 -0.98
C HIS A 104 -22.79 -10.13 -0.22
N THR A 105 -22.78 -10.85 0.90
CA THR A 105 -23.96 -11.03 1.75
C THR A 105 -23.59 -10.93 3.23
N VAL A 106 -24.60 -10.71 4.06
CA VAL A 106 -24.48 -10.70 5.51
C VAL A 106 -25.62 -11.50 6.15
N CYS A 107 -25.27 -12.44 7.01
CA CYS A 107 -26.22 -13.12 7.89
C CYS A 107 -25.96 -12.74 9.36
N CYS A 108 -27.00 -12.77 10.17
CA CYS A 108 -26.97 -12.34 11.57
C CYS A 108 -27.78 -13.32 12.43
N ASP A 109 -27.22 -13.76 13.55
CA ASP A 109 -27.89 -14.66 14.51
C ASP A 109 -28.67 -13.91 15.61
N ALA A 110 -28.97 -12.62 15.39
CA ALA A 110 -29.56 -11.72 16.38
C ALA A 110 -30.73 -10.88 15.85
N GLU A 111 -31.45 -10.24 16.79
CA GLU A 111 -32.49 -9.26 16.48
C GLU A 111 -31.88 -8.06 15.72
N THR A 112 -32.34 -7.86 14.49
CA THR A 112 -31.91 -6.76 13.63
C THR A 112 -32.92 -5.61 13.67
N ILE A 113 -32.43 -4.38 13.49
CA ILE A 113 -33.26 -3.18 13.44
C ILE A 113 -33.23 -2.62 12.02
N GLY A 114 -34.41 -2.52 11.38
CA GLY A 114 -34.52 -2.00 10.02
C GLY A 114 -34.00 -2.95 8.93
N SER A 115 -33.98 -2.47 7.68
CA SER A 115 -33.48 -3.21 6.52
C SER A 115 -31.95 -3.19 6.43
N VAL A 116 -31.37 -4.02 5.55
CA VAL A 116 -29.97 -3.80 5.11
C VAL A 116 -29.86 -2.42 4.51
N GLN A 117 -28.77 -1.74 4.83
CA GLN A 117 -28.30 -0.61 4.04
C GLN A 117 -27.06 -1.01 3.25
N TYR A 118 -26.86 -0.41 2.08
CA TYR A 118 -25.71 -0.71 1.24
C TYR A 118 -25.18 0.53 0.54
N GLU A 119 -23.88 0.50 0.25
CA GLU A 119 -23.19 1.50 -0.55
C GLU A 119 -22.37 0.82 -1.63
N THR A 120 -22.42 1.38 -2.83
CA THR A 120 -21.67 0.88 -3.98
C THR A 120 -20.76 1.93 -4.62
N ASP A 121 -20.83 3.19 -4.18
CA ASP A 121 -20.00 4.29 -4.65
C ASP A 121 -19.00 4.72 -3.56
N ARG A 122 -17.70 4.63 -3.86
CA ARG A 122 -16.64 4.96 -2.92
C ARG A 122 -16.66 6.43 -2.50
N ALA A 123 -17.00 7.34 -3.41
CA ALA A 123 -17.06 8.77 -3.11
C ALA A 123 -18.16 9.08 -2.10
N ARG A 124 -19.29 8.34 -2.16
CA ARG A 124 -20.38 8.43 -1.18
C ARG A 124 -20.03 7.76 0.15
N PHE A 125 -19.26 6.67 0.12
CA PHE A 125 -18.86 5.98 1.33
C PHE A 125 -17.80 6.76 2.12
N ILE A 126 -16.73 7.17 1.46
CA ILE A 126 -15.61 7.86 2.11
C ILE A 126 -15.90 9.35 2.28
N GLY A 127 -16.42 10.01 1.24
CA GLY A 127 -16.55 11.46 1.17
C GLY A 127 -15.25 12.13 0.71
N ARG A 128 -15.36 13.14 -0.16
CA ARG A 128 -14.19 13.88 -0.64
C ARG A 128 -13.52 14.63 0.51
N GLY A 129 -12.19 14.54 0.58
CA GLY A 129 -11.41 15.16 1.65
C GLY A 129 -11.19 14.26 2.88
N ARG A 130 -11.90 13.12 2.94
CA ARG A 130 -11.77 12.11 3.99
C ARG A 130 -10.99 10.90 3.50
N ASP A 131 -10.78 9.93 4.38
CA ASP A 131 -10.16 8.63 4.08
C ASP A 131 -10.85 7.50 4.87
N LEU A 132 -10.31 6.28 4.79
CA LEU A 132 -10.89 5.11 5.46
C LEU A 132 -10.80 5.14 6.98
N SER A 133 -9.98 6.02 7.58
CA SER A 133 -9.93 6.19 9.03
C SER A 133 -11.05 7.06 9.57
N ASP A 134 -11.61 7.94 8.73
CA ASP A 134 -12.72 8.84 9.07
C ASP A 134 -13.69 9.03 7.87
N PRO A 135 -14.36 7.98 7.40
CA PRO A 135 -15.24 8.08 6.23
C PRO A 135 -16.62 8.64 6.61
N VAL A 136 -17.25 9.41 5.72
CA VAL A 136 -18.58 10.02 5.94
C VAL A 136 -19.66 9.00 6.26
N ALA A 137 -19.54 7.77 5.75
CA ALA A 137 -20.45 6.69 6.09
C ALA A 137 -20.50 6.41 7.60
N MET A 138 -19.42 6.65 8.37
CA MET A 138 -19.37 6.39 9.80
C MET A 138 -19.82 7.59 10.65
N ASP A 139 -20.20 8.71 10.03
CA ASP A 139 -20.81 9.83 10.74
C ASP A 139 -22.10 9.37 11.43
N VAL A 140 -22.39 9.97 12.59
CA VAL A 140 -23.55 9.62 13.41
C VAL A 140 -24.83 9.75 12.58
N ASP A 141 -25.62 8.67 12.55
CA ASP A 141 -26.89 8.55 11.82
C ASP A 141 -26.81 8.79 10.31
N HIS A 142 -25.61 8.78 9.70
CA HIS A 142 -25.45 8.94 8.25
C HIS A 142 -25.96 7.69 7.50
N PRO A 143 -27.03 7.80 6.69
CA PRO A 143 -27.56 6.66 5.95
C PRO A 143 -26.68 6.33 4.73
N LEU A 144 -26.48 5.04 4.43
CA LEU A 144 -25.94 4.64 3.13
C LEU A 144 -26.96 4.93 2.02
N SER A 145 -26.49 5.20 0.81
CA SER A 145 -27.36 5.69 -0.27
C SER A 145 -28.34 4.64 -0.81
N ASN A 146 -28.09 3.35 -0.58
CA ASN A 146 -28.86 2.24 -1.14
C ASN A 146 -29.01 2.36 -2.67
N THR A 147 -27.93 2.77 -3.34
CA THR A 147 -27.88 2.88 -4.80
C THR A 147 -26.95 1.82 -5.39
N CYS A 148 -27.28 1.34 -6.58
CA CYS A 148 -26.50 0.39 -7.36
C CYS A 148 -26.60 0.70 -8.85
N GLY A 149 -25.72 0.12 -9.65
CA GLY A 149 -25.73 0.24 -11.10
C GLY A 149 -24.34 0.47 -11.66
N ALA A 150 -24.22 1.32 -12.67
CA ALA A 150 -22.93 1.76 -13.15
C ALA A 150 -22.43 2.89 -12.25
N VAL A 151 -21.36 2.64 -11.51
CA VAL A 151 -20.70 3.59 -10.61
C VAL A 151 -19.27 3.84 -11.10
N LEU A 152 -18.76 5.05 -10.89
CA LEU A 152 -17.42 5.42 -11.37
C LEU A 152 -16.30 4.82 -10.51
N ASP A 153 -16.56 4.62 -9.22
CA ASP A 153 -15.60 4.08 -8.26
C ASP A 153 -16.30 3.04 -7.36
N PRO A 154 -16.39 1.78 -7.80
CA PRO A 154 -17.20 0.73 -7.18
C PRO A 154 -16.60 0.24 -5.86
N VAL A 155 -17.44 0.23 -4.82
CA VAL A 155 -17.21 -0.48 -3.57
C VAL A 155 -18.34 -1.46 -3.30
N MET A 156 -18.14 -2.32 -2.31
CA MET A 156 -19.20 -3.17 -1.77
C MET A 156 -19.22 -2.97 -0.26
N SER A 157 -20.35 -2.46 0.22
CA SER A 157 -20.57 -2.25 1.64
C SER A 157 -21.98 -2.68 2.02
N LEU A 158 -22.08 -3.46 3.10
CA LEU A 158 -23.34 -3.83 3.73
C LEU A 158 -23.33 -3.37 5.18
N ARG A 159 -24.39 -2.68 5.59
CA ARG A 159 -24.62 -2.27 6.97
C ARG A 159 -25.83 -2.97 7.57
N ARG A 160 -25.65 -3.45 8.81
CA ARG A 160 -26.70 -4.00 9.66
C ARG A 160 -26.68 -3.31 11.02
N ARG A 161 -27.88 -2.99 11.53
CA ARG A 161 -28.09 -2.58 12.92
C ARG A 161 -28.49 -3.79 13.75
N VAL A 162 -27.77 -4.04 14.82
CA VAL A 162 -28.03 -5.16 15.74
C VAL A 162 -28.29 -4.63 17.15
N ARG A 163 -29.23 -5.27 17.84
CA ARG A 163 -29.51 -5.00 19.26
C ARG A 163 -28.81 -6.05 20.11
N ILE A 164 -28.04 -5.61 21.10
CA ILE A 164 -27.29 -6.48 22.02
C ILE A 164 -27.70 -6.17 23.46
N LYS A 165 -28.30 -7.13 24.16
CA LYS A 165 -28.67 -6.95 25.58
C LYS A 165 -27.44 -7.07 26.50
N PRO A 166 -27.55 -6.63 27.76
CA PRO A 166 -26.49 -6.83 28.76
C PRO A 166 -26.02 -8.29 28.85
N GLY A 167 -24.73 -8.53 28.73
CA GLY A 167 -24.10 -9.86 28.81
C GLY A 167 -24.29 -10.75 27.57
N GLU A 168 -25.07 -10.33 26.57
CA GLU A 168 -25.30 -11.12 25.36
C GLU A 168 -24.18 -10.94 24.33
N THR A 169 -24.02 -11.94 23.47
CA THR A 169 -23.15 -11.91 22.29
C THR A 169 -23.99 -12.10 21.04
N VAL A 170 -23.81 -11.22 20.06
CA VAL A 170 -24.41 -11.36 18.71
C VAL A 170 -23.31 -11.66 17.70
N ARG A 171 -23.64 -12.35 16.61
CA ARG A 171 -22.72 -12.73 15.55
C ARG A 171 -23.27 -12.35 14.19
N LEU A 172 -22.42 -11.73 13.40
CA LEU A 172 -22.65 -11.43 12.00
C LEU A 172 -21.62 -12.16 11.17
N SER A 173 -22.02 -12.77 10.06
CA SER A 173 -21.07 -13.31 9.08
C SER A 173 -21.24 -12.60 7.75
N TYR A 174 -20.22 -11.85 7.37
CA TYR A 174 -20.07 -11.28 6.05
C TYR A 174 -19.39 -12.28 5.15
N MET A 175 -19.88 -12.44 3.94
CA MET A 175 -19.26 -13.33 2.96
C MET A 175 -19.02 -12.57 1.66
N VAL A 176 -17.86 -12.81 1.05
CA VAL A 176 -17.50 -12.35 -0.30
C VAL A 176 -17.23 -13.59 -1.13
N GLY A 177 -17.83 -13.71 -2.30
CA GLY A 177 -17.60 -14.86 -3.19
C GLY A 177 -17.52 -14.47 -4.66
N VAL A 178 -16.93 -15.34 -5.45
CA VAL A 178 -16.78 -15.16 -6.90
C VAL A 178 -17.35 -16.35 -7.66
N ALA A 179 -18.13 -16.07 -8.70
CA ALA A 179 -18.79 -17.04 -9.55
C ALA A 179 -18.66 -16.67 -11.04
N LYS A 180 -18.97 -17.64 -11.91
CA LYS A 180 -18.88 -17.47 -13.38
C LYS A 180 -20.16 -16.90 -13.99
N THR A 181 -21.29 -17.02 -13.30
CA THR A 181 -22.61 -16.59 -13.77
C THR A 181 -23.34 -15.87 -12.64
N ARG A 182 -24.34 -15.05 -12.99
CA ARG A 182 -25.20 -14.37 -12.03
C ARG A 182 -25.96 -15.38 -11.16
N GLU A 183 -26.48 -16.43 -11.78
CA GLU A 183 -27.25 -17.48 -11.10
C GLU A 183 -26.39 -18.21 -10.05
N ASP A 184 -25.14 -18.53 -10.39
CA ASP A 184 -24.22 -19.18 -9.45
C ASP A 184 -23.81 -18.23 -8.31
N ALA A 185 -23.65 -16.92 -8.59
CA ALA A 185 -23.39 -15.92 -7.57
C ALA A 185 -24.56 -15.81 -6.56
N ILE A 186 -25.80 -15.84 -7.06
CA ILE A 186 -27.02 -15.84 -6.25
C ILE A 186 -27.11 -17.11 -5.40
N LYS A 187 -26.89 -18.29 -5.98
CA LYS A 187 -26.88 -19.57 -5.24
C LYS A 187 -25.83 -19.57 -4.14
N LEU A 188 -24.64 -19.04 -4.44
CA LEU A 188 -23.56 -18.95 -3.47
C LEU A 188 -23.92 -17.98 -2.32
N ALA A 189 -24.48 -16.81 -2.63
CA ALA A 189 -24.96 -15.86 -1.63
C ALA A 189 -26.11 -16.45 -0.78
N GLN A 190 -27.03 -17.19 -1.38
CA GLN A 190 -28.11 -17.91 -0.67
C GLN A 190 -27.54 -18.95 0.30
N LYS A 191 -26.58 -19.77 -0.14
CA LYS A 191 -25.91 -20.76 0.72
C LYS A 191 -25.32 -20.10 1.97
N TYR A 192 -24.60 -18.99 1.82
CA TYR A 192 -23.94 -18.28 2.92
C TYR A 192 -24.82 -17.27 3.66
N SER A 193 -26.08 -17.10 3.25
CA SER A 193 -27.10 -16.38 4.05
C SER A 193 -27.52 -17.17 5.31
N ASP A 194 -27.18 -18.46 5.37
CA ASP A 194 -27.34 -19.32 6.55
C ASP A 194 -26.03 -19.40 7.37
N ALA A 195 -26.12 -19.08 8.66
CA ALA A 195 -25.00 -19.14 9.60
C ALA A 195 -24.40 -20.55 9.73
N ALA A 196 -25.19 -21.61 9.50
CA ALA A 196 -24.68 -22.99 9.55
C ALA A 196 -23.66 -23.27 8.43
N SER A 197 -23.81 -22.64 7.26
CA SER A 197 -22.86 -22.74 6.14
C SER A 197 -21.52 -22.11 6.49
N ALA A 198 -21.52 -20.93 7.12
CA ALA A 198 -20.30 -20.28 7.58
C ALA A 198 -19.54 -21.14 8.61
N LYS A 199 -20.26 -21.75 9.55
CA LYS A 199 -19.67 -22.66 10.54
C LYS A 199 -19.04 -23.89 9.88
N ARG A 200 -19.71 -24.51 8.91
CA ARG A 200 -19.20 -25.68 8.19
C ARG A 200 -17.92 -25.36 7.43
N ALA A 201 -17.87 -24.22 6.74
CA ALA A 201 -16.68 -23.77 6.03
C ALA A 201 -15.46 -23.64 6.96
N ALA A 202 -15.67 -23.14 8.19
CA ALA A 202 -14.63 -23.06 9.23
C ALA A 202 -14.10 -24.45 9.64
N GLU A 203 -15.01 -25.40 9.93
CA GLU A 203 -14.65 -26.76 10.33
C GLU A 203 -13.87 -27.50 9.22
N LEU A 204 -14.26 -27.30 7.96
CA LEU A 204 -13.55 -27.85 6.81
C LEU A 204 -12.19 -27.20 6.59
N ALA A 205 -12.06 -25.88 6.76
CA ALA A 205 -10.79 -25.16 6.61
C ALA A 205 -9.75 -25.70 7.60
N TRP A 206 -10.16 -25.87 8.85
CA TRP A 206 -9.33 -26.48 9.89
C TRP A 206 -8.93 -27.92 9.55
N THR A 207 -9.88 -28.73 9.08
CA THR A 207 -9.62 -30.13 8.71
C THR A 207 -8.64 -30.22 7.54
N ARG A 208 -8.84 -29.42 6.49
CA ARG A 208 -7.95 -29.35 5.33
C ARG A 208 -6.54 -28.91 5.72
N SER A 209 -6.41 -27.88 6.55
CA SER A 209 -5.11 -27.42 7.03
C SER A 209 -4.33 -28.53 7.75
N LYS A 210 -5.02 -29.37 8.53
CA LYS A 210 -4.39 -30.51 9.21
C LYS A 210 -3.92 -31.59 8.23
N LEU A 211 -4.71 -31.89 7.20
CA LEU A 211 -4.36 -32.89 6.18
C LEU A 211 -3.16 -32.45 5.33
N GLU A 212 -3.09 -31.18 4.96
CA GLU A 212 -1.98 -30.62 4.18
C GLU A 212 -0.63 -30.75 4.89
N PHE A 213 -0.59 -30.67 6.23
CA PHE A 213 0.63 -30.90 7.01
C PHE A 213 1.14 -32.34 6.88
N GLY A 214 0.22 -33.31 6.84
CA GLY A 214 0.56 -34.72 6.65
C GLY A 214 1.12 -34.99 5.25
N TYR A 215 0.54 -34.37 4.22
CA TYR A 215 0.93 -34.60 2.82
C TYR A 215 2.38 -34.17 2.52
N LEU A 216 2.78 -32.97 2.96
CA LEU A 216 4.13 -32.47 2.73
C LEU A 216 5.17 -32.96 3.75
N ASN A 217 4.74 -33.78 4.73
CA ASN A 217 5.56 -34.28 5.84
C ASN A 217 6.38 -33.17 6.51
N LEU A 218 5.75 -32.00 6.73
CA LEU A 218 6.40 -30.83 7.30
C LEU A 218 6.27 -30.81 8.82
N ARG A 219 7.38 -30.47 9.48
CA ARG A 219 7.39 -30.21 10.93
C ARG A 219 6.84 -28.81 11.21
N CYS A 220 6.26 -28.59 12.40
CA CYS A 220 5.73 -27.29 12.81
C CYS A 220 6.74 -26.14 12.63
N ARG A 221 8.02 -26.40 12.97
CA ARG A 221 9.10 -25.41 12.81
C ARG A 221 9.37 -25.02 11.35
N GLN A 222 9.15 -25.95 10.40
CA GLN A 222 9.31 -25.67 8.97
C GLN A 222 8.15 -24.82 8.45
N ILE A 223 6.93 -25.11 8.88
CA ILE A 223 5.75 -24.30 8.53
C ILE A 223 5.95 -22.86 9.03
N GLU A 224 6.40 -22.69 10.27
CA GLU A 224 6.67 -21.35 10.80
C GLU A 224 7.81 -20.66 10.04
N LEU A 225 8.87 -21.39 9.67
CA LEU A 225 9.96 -20.85 8.85
C LEU A 225 9.42 -20.33 7.51
N TYR A 226 8.67 -21.15 6.79
CA TYR A 226 8.17 -20.82 5.46
C TYR A 226 7.20 -19.65 5.52
N ARG A 227 6.33 -19.58 6.54
CA ARG A 227 5.44 -18.42 6.77
C ARG A 227 6.21 -17.13 7.03
N ARG A 228 7.31 -17.19 7.78
CA ARG A 228 8.19 -16.02 7.98
C ARG A 228 8.89 -15.62 6.68
N ILE A 229 9.38 -16.58 5.90
CA ILE A 229 10.01 -16.28 4.60
C ILE A 229 8.98 -15.67 3.63
N LEU A 230 7.73 -16.14 3.65
CA LEU A 230 6.67 -15.65 2.79
C LEU A 230 6.47 -14.13 2.88
N SER A 231 6.53 -13.55 4.10
CA SER A 231 6.41 -12.09 4.24
C SER A 231 7.57 -11.33 3.56
N HIS A 232 8.77 -11.92 3.53
CA HIS A 232 9.93 -11.36 2.83
C HIS A 232 9.90 -11.57 1.31
N VAL A 233 9.09 -12.50 0.82
CA VAL A 233 8.88 -12.73 -0.62
C VAL A 233 7.81 -11.79 -1.16
N ILE A 234 6.72 -11.60 -0.41
CA ILE A 234 5.58 -10.77 -0.80
C ILE A 234 5.88 -9.27 -0.61
N PHE A 235 6.47 -8.90 0.52
CA PHE A 235 6.78 -7.51 0.87
C PHE A 235 8.27 -7.21 0.73
N SER A 236 8.63 -5.92 0.60
CA SER A 236 10.02 -5.48 0.62
C SER A 236 10.70 -5.95 1.91
N SER A 237 11.70 -6.82 1.77
CA SER A 237 12.36 -7.45 2.89
C SER A 237 13.46 -6.56 3.50
N PRO A 238 13.45 -6.28 4.81
CA PRO A 238 14.57 -5.63 5.49
C PRO A 238 15.88 -6.41 5.38
N LEU A 239 15.81 -7.74 5.14
CA LEU A 239 17.00 -8.58 4.95
C LEU A 239 17.89 -8.12 3.80
N ARG A 240 17.32 -7.41 2.80
CA ARG A 240 18.06 -6.86 1.66
C ARG A 240 19.13 -5.86 2.06
N ARG A 241 19.03 -5.22 3.23
CA ARG A 241 20.09 -4.35 3.76
C ARG A 241 21.41 -5.10 4.04
N LYS A 242 21.40 -6.43 4.14
CA LYS A 242 22.66 -7.21 4.26
C LYS A 242 23.48 -7.24 2.97
N ILE A 243 22.87 -6.87 1.84
CA ILE A 243 23.46 -6.92 0.50
C ILE A 243 23.30 -5.56 -0.21
N ASP A 244 23.16 -4.48 0.55
CA ASP A 244 23.03 -3.12 0.03
C ASP A 244 24.21 -2.72 -0.87
N ASP A 245 25.44 -3.05 -0.47
CA ASP A 245 26.65 -2.84 -1.27
C ASP A 245 26.58 -3.50 -2.66
N ILE A 246 25.94 -4.67 -2.76
CA ILE A 246 25.75 -5.38 -4.02
C ILE A 246 24.63 -4.73 -4.84
N ILE A 247 23.52 -4.36 -4.18
CA ILE A 247 22.40 -3.67 -4.82
C ILE A 247 22.86 -2.33 -5.42
N MET A 248 23.64 -1.55 -4.68
CA MET A 248 24.15 -0.24 -5.12
C MET A 248 25.06 -0.32 -6.35
N LYS A 249 25.73 -1.45 -6.58
CA LYS A 249 26.60 -1.68 -7.73
C LYS A 249 25.84 -2.16 -8.98
N ASN A 250 24.56 -2.51 -8.86
CA ASN A 250 23.80 -2.99 -10.01
C ASN A 250 23.62 -1.87 -11.05
N SER A 251 23.73 -2.26 -12.32
CA SER A 251 23.56 -1.37 -13.47
C SER A 251 22.73 -1.99 -14.59
N LYS A 252 22.15 -3.17 -14.35
CA LYS A 252 21.35 -3.92 -15.32
C LYS A 252 19.87 -3.92 -14.93
N GLY A 253 18.98 -3.87 -15.91
CA GLY A 253 17.55 -4.08 -15.72
C GLY A 253 17.14 -5.54 -15.93
N GLN A 254 15.84 -5.75 -16.12
CA GLN A 254 15.22 -7.08 -16.20
C GLN A 254 15.77 -7.90 -17.36
N SER A 255 16.02 -7.24 -18.50
CA SER A 255 16.54 -7.88 -19.71
C SER A 255 17.88 -8.62 -19.48
N GLY A 256 18.66 -8.19 -18.48
CA GLY A 256 19.92 -8.85 -18.10
C GLY A 256 19.77 -10.26 -17.53
N LEU A 257 18.57 -10.65 -17.07
CA LEU A 257 18.30 -11.99 -16.53
C LEU A 257 18.09 -13.06 -17.62
N TRP A 258 17.68 -12.65 -18.82
CA TRP A 258 17.24 -13.57 -19.88
C TRP A 258 18.36 -14.47 -20.41
N ALA A 259 19.61 -13.98 -20.40
CA ALA A 259 20.78 -14.79 -20.72
C ALA A 259 20.96 -16.01 -19.79
N TYR A 260 20.33 -15.96 -18.62
CA TYR A 260 20.33 -17.02 -17.61
C TYR A 260 18.98 -17.73 -17.53
N GLY A 261 18.08 -17.56 -18.51
CA GLY A 261 16.79 -18.23 -18.56
C GLY A 261 15.79 -17.82 -17.46
N ILE A 262 16.07 -16.74 -16.73
CA ILE A 262 15.20 -16.20 -15.68
C ILE A 262 14.44 -15.02 -16.28
N SER A 263 13.11 -14.96 -16.15
CA SER A 263 12.32 -13.90 -16.78
C SER A 263 12.36 -12.58 -15.99
N GLY A 264 12.39 -12.66 -14.66
CA GLY A 264 12.30 -11.52 -13.74
C GLY A 264 10.87 -11.11 -13.37
N ASP A 265 9.85 -11.79 -13.88
CA ASP A 265 8.43 -11.45 -13.60
C ASP A 265 7.95 -12.03 -12.27
N ASN A 266 8.48 -13.20 -11.88
CA ASN A 266 8.14 -13.83 -10.61
C ASN A 266 9.11 -13.36 -9.50
N PRO A 267 8.65 -13.32 -8.24
CA PRO A 267 9.54 -13.14 -7.09
C PRO A 267 10.71 -14.14 -7.11
N VAL A 268 11.94 -13.63 -7.10
CA VAL A 268 13.15 -14.47 -7.05
C VAL A 268 13.55 -14.73 -5.60
N ILE A 269 13.76 -15.99 -5.26
CA ILE A 269 14.36 -16.44 -4.00
C ILE A 269 15.75 -17.00 -4.34
N LEU A 270 16.80 -16.42 -3.74
CA LEU A 270 18.18 -16.81 -4.02
C LEU A 270 18.79 -17.60 -2.86
N ILE A 271 19.32 -18.80 -3.17
CA ILE A 271 20.07 -19.66 -2.26
C ILE A 271 21.50 -19.77 -2.79
N ALA A 272 22.44 -19.09 -2.16
CA ALA A 272 23.86 -19.13 -2.54
C ALA A 272 24.61 -20.13 -1.65
N VAL A 273 25.23 -21.14 -2.26
CA VAL A 273 25.92 -22.22 -1.55
C VAL A 273 27.24 -22.57 -2.23
N LYS A 274 28.24 -22.94 -1.43
CA LYS A 274 29.61 -23.24 -1.88
C LYS A 274 30.21 -24.52 -1.32
N SER A 275 29.51 -25.26 -0.44
CA SER A 275 30.07 -26.47 0.18
C SER A 275 29.04 -27.57 0.45
N LEU A 276 29.53 -28.80 0.67
CA LEU A 276 28.68 -29.97 0.95
C LEU A 276 27.86 -29.85 2.23
N ASP A 277 28.35 -29.13 3.23
CA ASP A 277 27.68 -28.94 4.52
C ASP A 277 26.44 -28.05 4.39
N GLU A 278 26.31 -27.34 3.27
CA GLU A 278 25.20 -26.42 2.99
C GLU A 278 24.06 -27.08 2.18
N LEU A 279 24.20 -28.35 1.78
CA LEU A 279 23.18 -29.07 1.00
C LEU A 279 21.84 -29.20 1.74
N ASP A 280 21.84 -29.19 3.06
CA ASP A 280 20.61 -29.23 3.85
C ASP A 280 19.79 -27.93 3.71
N MET A 281 20.44 -26.78 3.49
CA MET A 281 19.74 -25.54 3.16
C MET A 281 19.01 -25.66 1.82
N VAL A 282 19.67 -26.25 0.82
CA VAL A 282 19.06 -26.47 -0.52
C VAL A 282 17.86 -27.40 -0.41
N LYS A 283 17.95 -28.50 0.34
CA LYS A 283 16.81 -29.41 0.59
C LYS A 283 15.63 -28.68 1.25
N GLU A 284 15.92 -27.84 2.24
CA GLU A 284 14.91 -27.06 2.95
C GLU A 284 14.26 -26.01 2.03
N ALA A 285 15.05 -25.35 1.17
CA ALA A 285 14.55 -24.39 0.18
C ALA A 285 13.68 -25.05 -0.89
N LEU A 286 14.03 -26.26 -1.34
CA LEU A 286 13.18 -27.04 -2.24
C LEU A 286 11.84 -27.37 -1.57
N LYS A 287 11.83 -27.84 -0.32
CA LYS A 287 10.57 -28.10 0.41
C LYS A 287 9.72 -26.85 0.60
N MET A 288 10.35 -25.71 0.90
CA MET A 288 9.68 -24.42 0.99
C MET A 288 9.04 -24.02 -0.34
N HIS A 289 9.75 -24.17 -1.44
CA HIS A 289 9.23 -23.87 -2.78
C HIS A 289 8.01 -24.74 -3.13
N GLU A 290 8.01 -26.01 -2.71
CA GLU A 290 6.83 -26.89 -2.84
C GLU A 290 5.64 -26.34 -2.07
N PHE A 291 5.90 -25.98 -0.81
CA PHE A 291 4.88 -25.46 0.10
C PHE A 291 4.25 -24.19 -0.46
N PHE A 292 5.05 -23.22 -0.91
CA PHE A 292 4.54 -21.99 -1.54
C PHE A 292 3.65 -22.29 -2.74
N ARG A 293 4.06 -23.24 -3.58
CA ARG A 293 3.27 -23.65 -4.74
C ARG A 293 1.94 -24.29 -4.36
N THR A 294 1.90 -25.12 -3.33
CA THR A 294 0.62 -25.68 -2.82
C THR A 294 -0.32 -24.60 -2.28
N LYS A 295 0.22 -23.43 -1.91
CA LYS A 295 -0.54 -22.24 -1.50
C LYS A 295 -0.85 -21.28 -2.65
N GLY A 296 -0.51 -21.65 -3.88
CA GLY A 296 -0.75 -20.82 -5.07
C GLY A 296 0.23 -19.65 -5.25
N LEU A 297 1.29 -19.58 -4.44
CA LEU A 297 2.36 -18.61 -4.63
C LEU A 297 3.35 -19.14 -5.68
N ILE A 298 3.54 -18.36 -6.74
CA ILE A 298 4.51 -18.64 -7.80
C ILE A 298 5.77 -17.81 -7.52
N SER A 299 6.94 -18.45 -7.52
CA SER A 299 8.24 -17.82 -7.30
C SER A 299 9.31 -18.56 -8.08
N ASP A 300 10.38 -17.88 -8.49
CA ASP A 300 11.56 -18.51 -9.06
C ASP A 300 12.57 -18.80 -7.94
N LEU A 301 12.92 -20.08 -7.73
CA LEU A 301 13.96 -20.50 -6.80
C LEU A 301 15.30 -20.62 -7.55
N VAL A 302 16.22 -19.70 -7.29
CA VAL A 302 17.56 -19.73 -7.88
C VAL A 302 18.55 -20.28 -6.86
N ILE A 303 19.19 -21.39 -7.21
CA ILE A 303 20.30 -21.98 -6.46
C ILE A 303 21.59 -21.55 -7.17
N LEU A 304 22.38 -20.71 -6.50
CA LEU A 304 23.66 -20.22 -6.99
C LEU A 304 24.79 -21.06 -6.39
N ASN A 305 25.50 -21.78 -7.26
CA ASN A 305 26.70 -22.52 -6.91
C ASN A 305 27.92 -21.57 -6.90
N GLU A 306 28.46 -21.33 -5.72
CA GLU A 306 29.63 -20.50 -5.42
C GLU A 306 30.92 -21.31 -5.18
N GLU A 307 30.88 -22.64 -5.35
CA GLU A 307 32.09 -23.49 -5.27
C GLU A 307 33.00 -23.27 -6.50
N THR A 308 34.24 -22.87 -6.26
CA THR A 308 35.25 -22.60 -7.31
C THR A 308 36.47 -23.52 -7.22
N GLY A 309 36.51 -24.44 -6.24
CA GLY A 309 37.63 -25.32 -5.96
C GLY A 309 37.52 -26.71 -6.62
N ASN A 310 38.39 -27.62 -6.18
CA ASN A 310 38.54 -28.97 -6.76
C ASN A 310 37.28 -29.85 -6.65
N TYR A 311 36.34 -29.52 -5.76
CA TYR A 311 35.10 -30.26 -5.55
C TYR A 311 33.91 -29.73 -6.38
N MET A 312 34.13 -28.70 -7.21
CA MET A 312 33.08 -28.01 -7.98
C MET A 312 32.19 -28.97 -8.78
N GLN A 313 32.77 -29.92 -9.51
CA GLN A 313 31.98 -30.86 -10.32
C GLN A 313 31.14 -31.79 -9.44
N THR A 314 31.75 -32.40 -8.43
CA THR A 314 31.07 -33.29 -7.47
C THR A 314 29.96 -32.58 -6.73
N PHE A 315 30.18 -31.33 -6.32
CA PHE A 315 29.18 -30.52 -5.64
C PHE A 315 28.00 -30.19 -6.57
N ASN A 316 28.29 -29.77 -7.81
CA ASN A 316 27.28 -29.47 -8.82
C ASN A 316 26.43 -30.71 -9.17
N GLU A 317 27.04 -31.89 -9.27
CA GLU A 317 26.32 -33.15 -9.50
C GLU A 317 25.36 -33.48 -8.34
N LYS A 318 25.77 -33.24 -7.09
CA LYS A 318 24.89 -33.40 -5.93
C LYS A 318 23.73 -32.40 -5.93
N LEU A 319 23.96 -31.14 -6.30
CA LEU A 319 22.90 -30.15 -6.44
C LEU A 319 21.88 -30.58 -7.51
N LYS A 320 22.35 -31.04 -8.69
CA LYS A 320 21.49 -31.59 -9.74
C LYS A 320 20.68 -32.79 -9.25
N ALA A 321 21.31 -33.71 -8.51
CA ALA A 321 20.62 -34.86 -7.94
C ALA A 321 19.51 -34.46 -6.94
N LEU A 322 19.76 -33.46 -6.09
CA LEU A 322 18.73 -32.92 -5.19
C LEU A 322 17.54 -32.31 -5.94
N ILE A 323 17.81 -31.50 -6.97
CA ILE A 323 16.76 -30.89 -7.81
C ILE A 323 15.97 -31.97 -8.57
N GLY A 324 16.67 -32.99 -9.09
CA GLY A 324 16.07 -34.07 -9.88
C GLY A 324 15.27 -35.11 -9.10
N SER A 325 15.34 -35.12 -7.76
CA SER A 325 14.72 -36.16 -6.91
C SER A 325 13.36 -35.76 -6.30
N GLY A 326 12.84 -34.56 -6.59
CA GLY A 326 11.59 -34.05 -6.03
C GLY A 326 10.68 -33.38 -7.06
N HIS A 327 9.72 -32.56 -6.60
CA HIS A 327 8.80 -31.85 -7.48
C HIS A 327 9.50 -30.93 -8.49
N ALA A 328 10.74 -30.51 -8.18
CA ALA A 328 11.51 -29.55 -8.95
C ALA A 328 11.99 -30.11 -10.30
N ALA A 329 12.06 -31.43 -10.46
CA ALA A 329 12.56 -32.07 -11.68
C ALA A 329 11.78 -31.65 -12.95
N GLN A 330 10.45 -31.52 -12.86
CA GLN A 330 9.61 -31.09 -13.99
C GLN A 330 9.57 -29.57 -14.18
N MET A 331 10.19 -28.83 -13.28
CA MET A 331 10.15 -27.37 -13.16
C MET A 331 11.53 -26.73 -13.32
N GLN A 332 12.52 -27.53 -13.67
CA GLN A 332 13.86 -27.01 -13.88
C GLN A 332 13.85 -26.07 -15.10
N ASP A 333 14.42 -24.88 -14.93
CA ASP A 333 14.56 -23.85 -15.97
C ASP A 333 13.22 -23.46 -16.62
N ARG A 334 12.15 -23.41 -15.82
CA ARG A 334 10.82 -22.94 -16.21
C ARG A 334 10.37 -21.79 -15.31
N PRO A 335 9.56 -20.84 -15.82
CA PRO A 335 8.96 -19.81 -14.98
C PRO A 335 8.18 -20.40 -13.80
N GLY A 336 8.38 -19.85 -12.60
CA GLY A 336 7.86 -20.37 -11.34
C GLY A 336 8.54 -21.66 -10.87
N GLY A 337 9.79 -21.86 -11.31
CA GLY A 337 10.52 -23.11 -11.18
C GLY A 337 11.85 -22.99 -10.45
N VAL A 338 12.74 -23.96 -10.68
CA VAL A 338 14.05 -24.03 -10.02
C VAL A 338 15.16 -23.84 -11.04
N PHE A 339 16.10 -22.95 -10.73
CA PHE A 339 17.21 -22.59 -11.60
C PHE A 339 18.53 -22.85 -10.88
N LEU A 340 19.37 -23.72 -11.42
CA LEU A 340 20.74 -23.93 -10.93
C LEU A 340 21.71 -23.10 -11.77
N ARG A 341 22.38 -22.13 -11.16
CA ARG A 341 23.34 -21.25 -11.83
C ARG A 341 24.70 -21.33 -11.15
N GLN A 342 25.75 -21.11 -11.93
CA GLN A 342 27.12 -21.24 -11.46
C GLN A 342 27.79 -19.88 -11.52
N SER A 343 28.25 -19.40 -10.37
CA SER A 343 28.84 -18.06 -10.25
C SER A 343 30.14 -17.90 -11.05
N SER A 344 30.96 -18.95 -11.17
CA SER A 344 32.28 -18.89 -11.84
C SER A 344 32.23 -18.56 -13.33
N ILE A 345 31.06 -18.71 -13.97
CA ILE A 345 30.84 -18.39 -15.39
C ILE A 345 29.95 -17.16 -15.59
N MET A 346 29.56 -16.49 -14.51
CA MET A 346 28.75 -15.27 -14.55
C MET A 346 29.65 -14.04 -14.36
N PRO A 347 29.55 -13.02 -15.21
CA PRO A 347 30.16 -11.71 -14.96
C PRO A 347 29.67 -11.09 -13.65
N GLU A 348 30.48 -10.21 -13.05
CA GLU A 348 30.14 -9.55 -11.79
C GLU A 348 28.83 -8.76 -11.88
N GLU A 349 28.58 -8.10 -13.01
CA GLU A 349 27.34 -7.33 -13.23
C GLU A 349 26.10 -8.23 -13.25
N ALA A 350 26.23 -9.47 -13.72
CA ALA A 350 25.14 -10.44 -13.72
C ALA A 350 24.89 -11.02 -12.32
N LEU A 351 25.95 -11.20 -11.52
CA LEU A 351 25.83 -11.57 -10.11
C LEU A 351 25.15 -10.45 -9.32
N ASN A 352 25.60 -9.20 -9.49
CA ASN A 352 24.98 -8.03 -8.84
C ASN A 352 23.50 -7.93 -9.19
N LEU A 353 23.14 -8.14 -10.47
CA LEU A 353 21.75 -8.19 -10.92
C LEU A 353 20.95 -9.28 -10.19
N LEU A 354 21.46 -10.51 -10.14
CA LEU A 354 20.78 -11.63 -9.53
C LEU A 354 20.49 -11.39 -8.03
N TYR A 355 21.48 -10.88 -7.31
CA TYR A 355 21.30 -10.47 -5.91
C TYR A 355 20.33 -9.28 -5.76
N CYS A 356 20.37 -8.32 -6.69
CA CYS A 356 19.50 -7.15 -6.68
C CYS A 356 18.00 -7.51 -6.86
N VAL A 357 17.69 -8.45 -7.77
CA VAL A 357 16.30 -8.87 -8.06
C VAL A 357 15.72 -9.82 -7.01
N ALA A 358 16.58 -10.51 -6.25
CA ALA A 358 16.12 -11.42 -5.21
C ALA A 358 15.32 -10.69 -4.13
N ARG A 359 14.10 -11.20 -3.85
CA ARG A 359 13.26 -10.69 -2.75
C ARG A 359 13.84 -11.09 -1.39
N VAL A 360 14.47 -12.25 -1.34
CA VAL A 360 15.23 -12.75 -0.19
C VAL A 360 16.44 -13.55 -0.67
N VAL A 361 17.55 -13.40 0.06
CA VAL A 361 18.80 -14.12 -0.20
C VAL A 361 19.19 -14.89 1.06
N PHE A 362 19.49 -16.18 0.90
CA PHE A 362 20.09 -17.00 1.94
C PHE A 362 21.45 -17.50 1.46
N ARG A 363 22.49 -17.27 2.27
CA ARG A 363 23.86 -17.69 1.96
C ARG A 363 24.25 -18.84 2.89
N GLY A 364 24.80 -19.91 2.34
CA GLY A 364 25.16 -21.12 3.09
C GLY A 364 26.12 -20.83 4.25
N GLU A 365 27.06 -19.91 4.04
CA GLU A 365 28.04 -19.48 5.05
C GLU A 365 27.43 -18.74 6.25
N ASP A 366 26.23 -18.18 6.12
CA ASP A 366 25.54 -17.43 7.17
C ASP A 366 24.66 -18.34 8.08
N GLY A 367 24.86 -19.66 8.00
CA GLY A 367 24.14 -20.67 8.76
C GLY A 367 22.74 -20.96 8.22
N SER A 368 21.87 -21.61 9.00
CA SER A 368 20.54 -22.02 8.55
C SER A 368 19.63 -20.81 8.20
N MET A 369 18.67 -21.01 7.30
CA MET A 369 17.67 -19.97 6.96
C MET A 369 16.97 -19.38 8.21
N TRP A 370 16.73 -20.21 9.23
CA TRP A 370 16.13 -19.77 10.50
C TRP A 370 17.02 -18.77 11.26
N GLN A 371 18.33 -19.01 11.31
CA GLN A 371 19.28 -18.10 11.97
C GLN A 371 19.37 -16.77 11.23
N GLN A 372 19.39 -16.81 9.90
CA GLN A 372 19.48 -15.61 9.07
C GLN A 372 18.28 -14.67 9.21
N LEU A 373 17.09 -15.20 9.50
CA LEU A 373 15.86 -14.43 9.76
C LEU A 373 15.83 -13.79 11.15
N LYS A 374 16.35 -14.46 12.19
CA LYS A 374 16.28 -13.96 13.58
C LYS A 374 17.04 -12.65 13.78
N PHE A 375 18.14 -12.45 13.06
CA PHE A 375 19.07 -11.34 13.26
C PHE A 375 18.48 -9.94 13.02
N TRP A 376 17.33 -9.83 12.33
CA TRP A 376 16.75 -8.53 11.96
C TRP A 376 15.69 -8.00 12.92
N GLN A 377 15.13 -8.84 13.80
CA GLN A 377 14.12 -8.38 14.76
C GLN A 377 14.71 -7.48 15.86
N GLU A 378 16.03 -7.48 16.06
CA GLU A 378 16.70 -6.80 17.17
C GLU A 378 17.26 -5.41 16.82
N LYS A 379 17.23 -4.97 15.55
CA LYS A 379 17.98 -3.77 15.10
C LYS A 379 17.15 -2.55 14.70
N THR A 380 15.86 -2.51 15.05
CA THR A 380 14.99 -1.36 14.73
C THR A 380 14.48 -0.71 16.02
N MET A 381 15.40 -0.21 16.86
CA MET A 381 15.03 0.84 17.80
C MET A 381 15.43 2.13 17.15
N LEU A 382 14.44 2.86 16.63
CA LEU A 382 14.62 4.27 16.31
C LEU A 382 15.13 4.96 17.58
N PRO A 383 16.09 5.90 17.49
CA PRO A 383 16.48 6.70 18.64
C PRO A 383 15.22 7.30 19.27
N GLU A 384 15.06 7.21 20.60
CA GLU A 384 13.99 7.93 21.28
C GLU A 384 14.21 9.44 21.05
N ILE A 385 13.33 10.06 20.25
CA ILE A 385 13.24 11.52 20.16
C ILE A 385 12.65 11.98 21.49
N ARG A 386 13.50 12.34 22.45
CA ARG A 386 13.06 13.02 23.68
C ARG A 386 13.12 14.52 23.49
N LYS A 387 12.20 15.07 22.69
CA LYS A 387 11.93 16.50 22.72
C LYS A 387 10.99 16.77 23.89
N SER A 388 11.37 17.71 24.77
CA SER A 388 10.49 18.21 25.82
C SER A 388 9.73 19.40 25.25
N PHE A 389 8.44 19.22 25.00
CA PHE A 389 7.60 20.27 24.44
C PHE A 389 6.94 21.12 25.52
N GLY A 390 6.75 22.41 25.19
CA GLY A 390 5.90 23.31 25.93
C GLY A 390 4.41 22.97 25.76
N ALA A 391 3.55 23.67 26.49
CA ALA A 391 2.11 23.52 26.33
C ALA A 391 1.63 23.99 24.95
N ALA A 392 0.63 23.30 24.40
CA ALA A 392 -0.06 23.69 23.17
C ALA A 392 -0.58 25.13 23.27
N ARG A 393 -0.53 25.87 22.16
CA ARG A 393 -0.86 27.30 22.12
C ARG A 393 -2.22 27.51 21.46
N LEU A 394 -2.97 28.50 21.95
CA LEU A 394 -4.18 28.96 21.30
C LEU A 394 -3.86 30.15 20.41
N TYR A 395 -4.28 30.08 19.15
CA TYR A 395 -4.04 31.12 18.16
C TYR A 395 -5.36 31.79 17.80
N LYS A 396 -5.30 33.10 17.56
CA LYS A 396 -6.46 33.81 17.04
C LYS A 396 -6.73 33.35 15.60
N PRO A 397 -7.98 33.05 15.23
CA PRO A 397 -8.35 32.81 13.85
C PRO A 397 -7.91 33.99 12.99
N TYR A 398 -7.30 33.70 11.85
CA TYR A 398 -6.98 34.71 10.86
C TYR A 398 -8.11 34.77 9.83
N GLU A 399 -8.80 35.90 9.78
CA GLU A 399 -9.78 36.14 8.72
C GLU A 399 -9.07 36.73 7.50
N GLU A 400 -9.18 36.04 6.38
CA GLU A 400 -8.63 36.51 5.12
C GLU A 400 -9.73 37.20 4.32
N GLU A 401 -9.43 38.38 3.76
CA GLU A 401 -10.39 39.10 2.92
C GLU A 401 -10.69 38.29 1.66
N ASN A 402 -11.98 38.17 1.33
CA ASN A 402 -12.38 37.53 0.10
C ASN A 402 -12.13 38.48 -1.08
N GLU A 403 -11.23 38.06 -1.97
CA GLU A 403 -11.02 38.72 -3.25
C GLU A 403 -12.28 38.58 -4.13
N ARG A 404 -12.60 39.64 -4.89
CA ARG A 404 -13.68 39.59 -5.88
C ARG A 404 -13.21 38.79 -7.10
N LEU A 405 -13.83 37.64 -7.34
CA LEU A 405 -13.52 36.76 -8.47
C LEU A 405 -14.52 36.90 -9.62
N GLN A 406 -14.05 36.72 -10.86
CA GLN A 406 -14.89 36.55 -12.04
C GLN A 406 -15.40 35.09 -12.12
N PHE A 407 -16.64 34.91 -12.56
CA PHE A 407 -17.27 33.58 -12.74
C PHE A 407 -17.23 32.69 -11.49
N PHE A 408 -17.39 33.30 -10.31
CA PHE A 408 -17.37 32.57 -9.04
C PHE A 408 -18.48 31.51 -8.97
N ASN A 409 -18.08 30.26 -8.74
CA ASN A 409 -19.00 29.10 -8.74
C ASN A 409 -19.35 28.58 -7.34
N GLY A 410 -19.02 29.33 -6.28
CA GLY A 410 -19.20 28.93 -4.88
C GLY A 410 -17.96 28.32 -4.24
N LEU A 411 -17.00 27.83 -5.04
CA LEU A 411 -15.71 27.30 -4.59
C LEU A 411 -14.53 28.12 -5.14
N GLY A 412 -14.62 28.58 -6.38
CA GLY A 412 -13.54 29.30 -7.03
C GLY A 412 -13.98 30.12 -8.24
N GLY A 413 -13.04 30.87 -8.80
CA GLY A 413 -13.25 31.75 -9.95
C GLY A 413 -11.94 32.41 -10.40
N PHE A 414 -11.96 33.11 -11.52
CA PHE A 414 -10.77 33.79 -12.05
C PHE A 414 -10.51 35.11 -11.35
N THR A 415 -9.23 35.50 -11.24
CA THR A 415 -8.84 36.86 -10.85
C THR A 415 -9.39 37.91 -11.83
N GLN A 416 -9.39 39.18 -11.42
CA GLN A 416 -9.91 40.26 -12.28
C GLN A 416 -9.11 40.43 -13.60
N ASP A 417 -7.85 40.02 -13.64
CA ASP A 417 -7.03 40.02 -14.85
C ASP A 417 -7.07 38.69 -15.64
N GLY A 418 -7.77 37.68 -15.12
CA GLY A 418 -7.91 36.37 -15.74
C GLY A 418 -6.64 35.50 -15.74
N ARG A 419 -5.61 35.87 -14.97
CA ARG A 419 -4.31 35.16 -14.98
C ARG A 419 -4.23 33.99 -14.01
N GLU A 420 -5.06 33.99 -12.98
CA GLU A 420 -5.11 32.91 -11.99
C GLU A 420 -6.55 32.41 -11.83
N TYR A 421 -6.70 31.12 -11.59
CA TYR A 421 -7.93 30.54 -11.07
C TYR A 421 -7.77 30.29 -9.57
N VAL A 422 -8.58 30.99 -8.77
CA VAL A 422 -8.53 30.95 -7.30
C VAL A 422 -9.57 29.94 -6.80
N ILE A 423 -9.14 29.04 -5.92
CA ILE A 423 -9.94 27.98 -5.31
C ILE A 423 -9.92 28.16 -3.81
N ASN A 424 -11.08 28.10 -3.18
CA ASN A 424 -11.24 28.15 -1.75
C ASN A 424 -11.77 26.79 -1.27
N ILE A 425 -11.04 26.17 -0.34
CA ILE A 425 -11.44 24.92 0.32
C ILE A 425 -11.30 25.06 1.84
N SER A 426 -12.00 24.22 2.59
CA SER A 426 -11.91 24.09 4.04
C SER A 426 -12.17 22.65 4.46
N ASP A 427 -12.10 22.39 5.76
CA ASP A 427 -12.52 21.14 6.39
C ASP A 427 -14.00 20.78 6.10
N GLU A 428 -14.86 21.78 5.93
CA GLU A 428 -16.29 21.59 5.63
C GLU A 428 -16.63 21.66 4.13
N GLN A 429 -15.76 22.27 3.31
CA GLN A 429 -16.05 22.55 1.92
C GLN A 429 -14.89 22.10 1.02
N ASN A 430 -15.15 21.05 0.23
CA ASN A 430 -14.21 20.51 -0.74
C ASN A 430 -14.72 20.71 -2.18
N THR A 431 -13.81 20.62 -3.14
CA THR A 431 -14.15 20.52 -4.57
C THR A 431 -14.91 19.21 -4.85
N PRO A 432 -15.72 19.14 -5.92
CA PRO A 432 -16.42 17.91 -6.28
C PRO A 432 -15.50 16.80 -6.82
N ALA A 433 -14.31 17.17 -7.29
CA ALA A 433 -13.23 16.31 -7.77
C ALA A 433 -11.92 17.11 -7.71
N PRO A 434 -10.74 16.46 -7.69
CA PRO A 434 -9.47 17.19 -7.68
C PRO A 434 -9.38 18.16 -8.86
N TRP A 435 -9.20 19.44 -8.55
CA TRP A 435 -8.94 20.50 -9.52
C TRP A 435 -7.43 20.67 -9.60
N SER A 436 -6.87 20.46 -10.77
CA SER A 436 -5.42 20.34 -10.95
C SER A 436 -4.84 21.40 -11.88
N ASN A 437 -3.57 21.70 -11.66
CA ASN A 437 -2.73 22.45 -12.57
C ASN A 437 -1.57 21.56 -13.05
N VAL A 438 -1.22 21.68 -14.32
CA VAL A 438 -0.12 20.95 -14.95
C VAL A 438 0.94 21.95 -15.34
N ILE A 439 2.13 21.82 -14.75
CA ILE A 439 3.23 22.76 -14.89
C ILE A 439 4.44 22.00 -15.41
N CYS A 440 4.92 22.36 -16.59
CA CYS A 440 6.06 21.70 -17.21
C CYS A 440 6.87 22.65 -18.08
N ASN A 441 8.13 22.28 -18.28
CA ASN A 441 8.95 22.73 -19.40
C ASN A 441 9.08 21.60 -20.44
N SER A 442 10.03 21.72 -21.36
CA SER A 442 10.23 20.75 -22.44
C SER A 442 10.66 19.34 -21.98
N ARG A 443 11.19 19.20 -20.76
CA ARG A 443 11.82 17.95 -20.26
C ARG A 443 11.40 17.55 -18.85
N PHE A 444 10.63 18.35 -18.14
CA PHE A 444 10.32 18.12 -16.73
C PHE A 444 8.99 18.75 -16.37
N GLY A 445 8.26 18.16 -15.44
CA GLY A 445 7.00 18.73 -15.00
C GLY A 445 6.43 18.08 -13.78
N PHE A 446 5.36 18.68 -13.28
CA PHE A 446 4.55 18.12 -12.23
C PHE A 446 3.07 18.47 -12.45
N LEU A 447 2.21 17.65 -11.86
CA LEU A 447 0.80 17.92 -11.67
C LEU A 447 0.61 18.22 -10.19
N VAL A 448 -0.22 19.21 -9.87
CA VAL A 448 -0.60 19.50 -8.48
C VAL A 448 -2.10 19.77 -8.38
N THR A 449 -2.75 19.23 -7.36
CA THR A 449 -4.17 19.46 -7.05
C THR A 449 -4.35 20.58 -6.03
N GLU A 450 -5.57 21.07 -5.88
CA GLU A 450 -5.94 22.03 -4.84
C GLU A 450 -5.70 21.51 -3.42
N SER A 451 -5.71 20.20 -3.19
CA SER A 451 -5.38 19.61 -1.89
C SER A 451 -3.88 19.42 -1.66
N GLY A 452 -3.03 19.69 -2.64
CA GLY A 452 -1.59 19.40 -2.59
C GLY A 452 -1.21 17.98 -3.01
N GLY A 453 -2.15 17.23 -3.59
CA GLY A 453 -1.86 15.96 -4.28
C GLY A 453 -1.14 16.19 -5.61
N GLY A 454 -0.85 15.11 -6.32
CA GLY A 454 -0.16 15.14 -7.61
C GLY A 454 1.18 14.43 -7.59
N TYR A 455 2.00 14.67 -8.62
CA TYR A 455 3.26 13.95 -8.84
C TYR A 455 4.20 14.71 -9.77
N THR A 456 5.48 14.36 -9.72
CA THR A 456 6.56 14.94 -10.51
C THR A 456 7.14 13.91 -11.47
N TRP A 457 7.58 14.33 -12.66
CA TRP A 457 8.21 13.47 -13.66
C TRP A 457 9.37 14.15 -14.38
N SER A 458 10.22 13.34 -15.01
CA SER A 458 11.31 13.79 -15.87
C SER A 458 11.24 13.09 -17.22
N GLU A 459 11.29 13.83 -18.31
CA GLU A 459 11.21 13.42 -19.72
C GLU A 459 9.87 12.78 -20.13
N ASN A 460 9.31 11.88 -19.33
CA ASN A 460 8.08 11.15 -19.63
C ASN A 460 7.18 11.04 -18.38
N SER A 461 5.99 11.62 -18.45
CA SER A 461 5.01 11.63 -17.35
C SER A 461 4.37 10.27 -17.06
N ARG A 462 4.51 9.30 -17.96
CA ARG A 462 4.01 7.93 -17.77
C ARG A 462 5.09 6.99 -17.27
N GLU A 463 6.24 6.98 -17.94
CA GLU A 463 7.28 5.96 -17.77
C GLU A 463 8.38 6.35 -16.77
N ASN A 464 8.58 7.66 -16.52
CA ASN A 464 9.63 8.15 -15.63
C ASN A 464 9.10 9.16 -14.61
N LYS A 465 8.18 8.67 -13.79
CA LYS A 465 7.66 9.41 -12.65
C LYS A 465 8.69 9.41 -11.54
N LEU A 466 8.94 10.58 -10.93
CA LEU A 466 9.83 10.73 -9.79
C LEU A 466 9.09 10.46 -8.48
N THR A 467 7.81 10.83 -8.42
CA THR A 467 6.92 10.60 -7.28
C THR A 467 5.59 9.95 -7.75
N PRO A 468 4.82 9.30 -6.86
CA PRO A 468 3.67 8.49 -7.26
C PRO A 468 2.56 9.32 -7.87
N TRP A 469 2.06 8.88 -9.01
CA TRP A 469 0.82 9.38 -9.56
C TRP A 469 -0.36 8.62 -8.95
N SER A 470 -1.38 9.37 -8.55
CA SER A 470 -2.67 8.82 -8.17
C SER A 470 -3.76 9.42 -9.06
N ASN A 471 -4.65 8.56 -9.58
CA ASN A 471 -5.89 8.98 -10.22
C ASN A 471 -7.09 8.81 -9.29
N ASP A 472 -6.87 8.72 -7.99
CA ASP A 472 -7.92 8.58 -6.99
C ASP A 472 -8.71 9.90 -6.83
N PRO A 473 -9.98 9.99 -7.28
CA PRO A 473 -10.74 11.24 -7.22
C PRO A 473 -11.33 11.54 -5.83
N VAL A 474 -11.19 10.63 -4.86
CA VAL A 474 -11.83 10.71 -3.53
C VAL A 474 -10.79 11.04 -2.47
N ILE A 475 -9.75 10.21 -2.37
CA ILE A 475 -8.68 10.33 -1.39
C ILE A 475 -7.58 11.26 -1.89
N ASP A 476 -7.35 11.39 -3.21
CA ASP A 476 -6.31 12.27 -3.77
C ASP A 476 -4.98 12.14 -3.00
N GLU A 477 -4.36 10.95 -3.00
CA GLU A 477 -3.21 10.65 -2.13
C GLU A 477 -1.97 11.50 -2.43
N GLN A 478 -1.23 11.90 -1.38
CA GLN A 478 -0.03 12.73 -1.49
C GLN A 478 1.24 11.88 -1.67
N GLY A 479 1.96 12.12 -2.77
CA GLY A 479 3.32 11.61 -2.97
C GLY A 479 4.42 12.55 -2.45
N GLU A 480 4.07 13.82 -2.23
CA GLU A 480 4.96 14.92 -1.82
C GLU A 480 4.23 15.80 -0.80
N ILE A 481 4.88 16.15 0.31
CA ILE A 481 4.26 16.92 1.40
C ILE A 481 5.29 17.88 1.99
N VAL A 482 4.84 19.08 2.32
CA VAL A 482 5.60 20.05 3.13
C VAL A 482 4.94 20.17 4.49
N TYR A 483 5.63 19.69 5.51
CA TYR A 483 5.25 19.85 6.92
C TYR A 483 5.96 21.07 7.52
N LEU A 484 5.31 21.64 8.52
CA LEU A 484 5.88 22.62 9.44
C LEU A 484 5.78 22.05 10.85
N GLU A 485 6.84 22.23 11.64
CA GLU A 485 6.92 21.84 13.05
C GLU A 485 7.30 23.08 13.88
N ASP A 486 6.56 23.36 14.95
CA ASP A 486 7.04 24.28 16.00
C ASP A 486 7.95 23.52 16.95
N GLU A 487 9.24 23.86 16.98
CA GLU A 487 10.24 23.15 17.79
C GLU A 487 10.05 23.32 19.30
N GLU A 488 9.29 24.34 19.73
CA GLU A 488 9.00 24.58 21.14
C GLU A 488 7.78 23.78 21.61
N THR A 489 6.73 23.63 20.78
CA THR A 489 5.47 22.97 21.16
C THR A 489 5.30 21.55 20.61
N GLY A 490 6.07 21.18 19.58
CA GLY A 490 5.92 19.90 18.88
C GLY A 490 4.66 19.82 18.01
N GLU A 491 3.95 20.94 17.83
CA GLU A 491 2.81 21.01 16.92
C GLU A 491 3.31 20.83 15.48
N ILE A 492 2.69 19.90 14.74
CA ILE A 492 3.00 19.62 13.34
C ILE A 492 1.76 19.87 12.51
N TRP A 493 1.92 20.56 11.39
CA TRP A 493 0.87 20.78 10.40
C TRP A 493 1.45 20.81 8.98
N ASN A 494 0.59 20.83 7.96
CA ASN A 494 1.00 20.94 6.55
C ASN A 494 0.46 22.22 5.91
N ILE A 495 1.18 22.73 4.91
CA ILE A 495 0.81 23.99 4.22
C ILE A 495 -0.42 23.80 3.32
N THR A 496 -0.55 22.61 2.73
CA THR A 496 -1.68 22.20 1.87
C THR A 496 -2.86 21.70 2.70
N ALA A 497 -4.03 21.45 2.09
CA ALA A 497 -5.19 20.93 2.83
C ALA A 497 -5.09 19.43 3.18
N LYS A 498 -4.15 18.70 2.56
CA LYS A 498 -3.85 17.30 2.88
C LYS A 498 -2.35 17.13 3.19
N PRO A 499 -1.95 16.08 3.94
CA PRO A 499 -2.78 14.95 4.42
C PRO A 499 -3.70 15.26 5.62
N ALA A 500 -3.39 16.27 6.43
CA ALA A 500 -4.22 16.68 7.57
C ALA A 500 -4.64 18.14 7.41
N ALA A 501 -5.92 18.39 7.18
CA ALA A 501 -6.44 19.75 7.08
C ALA A 501 -6.46 20.42 8.46
N GLU A 502 -5.99 21.65 8.52
CA GLU A 502 -6.22 22.56 9.63
C GLU A 502 -7.58 23.23 9.49
N LYS A 503 -8.07 23.80 10.60
CA LYS A 503 -9.29 24.58 10.57
C LYS A 503 -9.12 25.85 9.75
N GLY A 504 -10.18 26.24 9.07
CA GLY A 504 -10.25 27.50 8.34
C GLY A 504 -10.04 27.33 6.84
N LYS A 505 -9.86 28.46 6.17
CA LYS A 505 -9.85 28.54 4.72
C LYS A 505 -8.44 28.29 4.17
N TYR A 506 -8.35 27.46 3.14
CA TYR A 506 -7.21 27.35 2.25
C TYR A 506 -7.54 28.05 0.94
N THR A 507 -6.64 28.92 0.49
CA THR A 507 -6.74 29.60 -0.80
C THR A 507 -5.66 29.03 -1.72
N VAL A 508 -6.06 28.49 -2.87
CA VAL A 508 -5.15 27.96 -3.89
C VAL A 508 -5.29 28.78 -5.16
N ARG A 509 -4.16 29.15 -5.77
CA ARG A 509 -4.13 29.90 -7.02
C ARG A 509 -3.42 29.06 -8.07
N HIS A 510 -4.13 28.67 -9.12
CA HIS A 510 -3.54 28.07 -10.30
C HIS A 510 -3.27 29.17 -11.32
N GLY A 511 -2.00 29.48 -11.53
CA GLY A 511 -1.53 30.42 -12.54
C GLY A 511 -0.84 29.72 -13.71
N PHE A 512 -0.45 30.50 -14.72
CA PHE A 512 0.35 29.99 -15.82
C PHE A 512 1.79 29.69 -15.36
N GLY A 513 2.12 28.39 -15.26
CA GLY A 513 3.46 27.93 -14.89
C GLY A 513 3.74 27.85 -13.39
N TYR A 514 2.75 28.12 -12.53
CA TYR A 514 2.90 28.02 -11.08
C TYR A 514 1.57 27.73 -10.37
N THR A 515 1.67 27.23 -9.14
CA THR A 515 0.56 27.16 -8.20
C THR A 515 0.98 27.78 -6.87
N VAL A 516 0.08 28.53 -6.24
CA VAL A 516 0.26 29.10 -4.91
C VAL A 516 -0.72 28.46 -3.93
N PHE A 517 -0.24 28.09 -2.74
CA PHE A 517 -1.05 27.70 -1.60
C PHE A 517 -0.91 28.74 -0.50
N GLU A 518 -2.05 29.21 0.02
CA GLU A 518 -2.12 30.19 1.10
C GLU A 518 -3.04 29.68 2.20
N HIS A 519 -2.54 29.73 3.44
CA HIS A 519 -3.29 29.36 4.63
C HIS A 519 -2.71 30.06 5.86
N ALA A 520 -3.51 30.18 6.92
CA ALA A 520 -3.07 30.72 8.19
C ALA A 520 -3.57 29.84 9.33
N SER A 521 -2.63 29.21 10.02
CA SER A 521 -2.85 28.38 11.21
C SER A 521 -1.66 28.53 12.14
N HIS A 522 -1.79 28.07 13.38
CA HIS A 522 -0.70 28.08 14.37
C HIS A 522 -0.02 29.45 14.60
N GLY A 523 -0.76 30.54 14.35
CA GLY A 523 -0.25 31.91 14.43
C GLY A 523 0.76 32.27 13.32
N ILE A 524 0.83 31.49 12.24
CA ILE A 524 1.71 31.67 11.11
C ILE A 524 0.89 31.79 9.83
N LYS A 525 1.07 32.89 9.08
CA LYS A 525 0.60 32.96 7.69
C LYS A 525 1.60 32.27 6.77
N GLN A 526 1.12 31.35 5.96
CA GLN A 526 1.88 30.45 5.12
C GLN A 526 1.57 30.74 3.66
N HIS A 527 2.61 30.88 2.84
CA HIS A 527 2.49 31.08 1.40
C HIS A 527 3.53 30.20 0.72
N MET A 528 3.07 29.22 -0.06
CA MET A 528 3.94 28.28 -0.79
C MET A 528 3.69 28.39 -2.28
N THR A 529 4.72 28.74 -3.04
CA THR A 529 4.68 28.77 -4.52
C THR A 529 5.43 27.58 -5.08
N VAL A 530 4.83 26.89 -6.04
CA VAL A 530 5.40 25.70 -6.68
C VAL A 530 5.45 25.92 -8.19
N PHE A 531 6.63 25.74 -8.81
CA PHE A 531 6.84 25.99 -10.24
C PHE A 531 8.03 25.20 -10.81
N VAL A 532 8.17 25.22 -12.14
CA VAL A 532 9.31 24.65 -12.88
C VAL A 532 10.00 25.76 -13.66
N PRO A 533 11.33 25.95 -13.56
CA PRO A 533 12.07 26.88 -14.42
C PRO A 533 11.99 26.48 -15.89
N GLU A 534 12.12 27.45 -16.81
CA GLU A 534 11.94 27.21 -18.24
C GLU A 534 12.94 26.19 -18.83
N GLU A 535 14.17 26.16 -18.33
CA GLU A 535 15.27 25.36 -18.91
C GLU A 535 15.72 24.18 -18.04
N ASP A 536 15.56 24.30 -16.72
CA ASP A 536 16.11 23.34 -15.74
C ASP A 536 15.09 22.26 -15.37
N SER A 537 15.55 21.01 -15.28
CA SER A 537 14.73 19.87 -14.85
C SER A 537 14.59 19.80 -13.33
N VAL A 538 14.03 20.85 -12.73
CA VAL A 538 13.86 20.97 -11.27
C VAL A 538 12.48 21.52 -10.92
N LYS A 539 11.85 20.94 -9.90
CA LYS A 539 10.67 21.52 -9.25
C LYS A 539 11.15 22.41 -8.12
N LEU A 540 10.72 23.67 -8.11
CA LEU A 540 11.01 24.60 -7.02
C LEU A 540 9.78 24.75 -6.13
N ILE A 541 9.98 24.60 -4.83
CA ILE A 541 8.99 24.87 -3.77
C ILE A 541 9.54 26.02 -2.94
N SER A 542 8.93 27.20 -3.06
CA SER A 542 9.31 28.40 -2.33
C SER A 542 8.30 28.66 -1.20
N ILE A 543 8.79 28.70 0.04
CA ILE A 543 7.95 28.86 1.24
C ILE A 543 8.24 30.21 1.87
N LYS A 544 7.18 30.97 2.16
CA LYS A 544 7.23 32.22 2.90
C LYS A 544 6.33 32.12 4.12
N LEU A 545 6.92 32.30 5.29
CA LEU A 545 6.22 32.27 6.58
C LEU A 545 6.21 33.68 7.18
N LYS A 546 5.06 34.11 7.70
CA LYS A 546 4.93 35.34 8.47
C LYS A 546 4.37 35.02 9.85
N ASN A 547 5.16 35.30 10.88
CA ASN A 547 4.73 35.21 12.26
C ASN A 547 3.67 36.29 12.56
N LEU A 548 2.49 35.85 12.99
CA LEU A 548 1.37 36.72 13.38
C LEU A 548 1.28 36.90 14.91
N THR A 549 2.18 36.27 15.66
CA THR A 549 2.28 36.40 17.11
C THR A 549 3.27 37.51 17.50
N ASP A 550 3.25 37.88 18.77
CA ASP A 550 4.15 38.87 19.38
C ASP A 550 5.45 38.24 19.92
N MET A 551 5.58 36.91 19.86
CA MET A 551 6.75 36.18 20.34
C MET A 551 7.56 35.59 19.18
N PRO A 552 8.90 35.54 19.27
CA PRO A 552 9.70 34.81 18.29
C PRO A 552 9.32 33.32 18.27
N ARG A 553 9.42 32.69 17.10
CA ARG A 553 9.04 31.27 16.88
C ARG A 553 10.18 30.55 16.18
N ARG A 554 10.43 29.30 16.56
CA ARG A 554 11.35 28.38 15.88
C ARG A 554 10.54 27.36 15.11
N ILE A 555 10.57 27.47 13.79
CA ILE A 555 9.79 26.62 12.90
C ILE A 555 10.75 25.83 12.02
N SER A 556 10.60 24.51 12.04
CA SER A 556 11.24 23.59 11.10
C SER A 556 10.33 23.33 9.91
N ALA A 557 10.88 23.28 8.69
CA ALA A 557 10.15 22.91 7.48
C ALA A 557 10.70 21.57 6.95
N ILE A 558 9.81 20.60 6.74
CA ILE A 558 10.18 19.23 6.39
C ILE A 558 9.54 18.87 5.06
N PHE A 559 10.36 18.50 4.08
CA PHE A 559 9.88 18.01 2.80
C PHE A 559 9.91 16.47 2.77
N TYR A 560 8.74 15.88 2.56
CA TYR A 560 8.57 14.46 2.33
C TYR A 560 8.33 14.20 0.85
N ALA A 561 9.00 13.20 0.28
CA ALA A 561 8.71 12.70 -1.05
C ALA A 561 8.85 11.17 -1.08
N LYS A 562 7.87 10.50 -1.69
CA LYS A 562 7.93 9.06 -1.95
C LYS A 562 8.59 8.83 -3.33
N PRO A 563 9.78 8.24 -3.44
CA PRO A 563 10.43 8.06 -4.74
C PRO A 563 9.81 6.90 -5.55
N VAL A 564 9.69 7.10 -6.86
CA VAL A 564 9.27 6.09 -7.85
C VAL A 564 10.37 5.79 -8.86
N LEU A 565 10.88 6.82 -9.56
CA LEU A 565 11.90 6.70 -10.61
C LEU A 565 11.57 5.59 -11.63
N GLY A 566 10.35 5.63 -12.18
CA GLY A 566 9.83 4.64 -13.12
C GLY A 566 8.31 4.70 -13.27
N VAL A 567 7.69 3.55 -13.56
CA VAL A 567 6.25 3.46 -13.82
C VAL A 567 5.41 3.48 -12.55
N THR A 568 5.69 2.63 -11.55
CA THR A 568 4.97 2.65 -10.27
C THR A 568 5.89 2.24 -9.11
N ASP A 569 5.54 2.58 -7.86
CA ASP A 569 6.35 2.21 -6.71
C ASP A 569 6.28 0.72 -6.37
N GLU A 570 5.19 0.03 -6.70
CA GLU A 570 5.06 -1.42 -6.47
C GLU A 570 6.16 -2.22 -7.20
N ILE A 571 6.59 -1.72 -8.36
CA ILE A 571 7.64 -2.32 -9.18
C ILE A 571 9.01 -1.84 -8.74
N THR A 572 9.18 -0.52 -8.55
CA THR A 572 10.50 0.12 -8.41
C THR A 572 11.04 0.12 -6.98
N LYS A 573 10.19 0.11 -5.95
CA LYS A 573 10.57 0.24 -4.53
C LYS A 573 11.75 -0.65 -4.08
N PRO A 574 11.87 -1.92 -4.50
CA PRO A 574 13.02 -2.75 -4.09
C PRO A 574 14.37 -2.26 -4.64
N PHE A 575 14.35 -1.46 -5.70
CA PHE A 575 15.51 -1.05 -6.51
C PHE A 575 15.86 0.42 -6.34
N ILE A 576 15.13 1.15 -5.48
CA ILE A 576 15.46 2.52 -5.14
C ILE A 576 16.57 2.52 -4.10
N VAL A 577 17.66 3.20 -4.42
CA VAL A 577 18.78 3.46 -3.51
C VAL A 577 18.88 4.95 -3.25
N THR A 578 19.21 5.31 -2.01
CA THR A 578 19.40 6.70 -1.59
C THR A 578 20.80 6.89 -1.02
N GLN A 579 21.37 8.09 -1.22
CA GLN A 579 22.70 8.43 -0.75
C GLN A 579 22.79 9.93 -0.46
N ILE A 580 23.52 10.32 0.58
CA ILE A 580 23.87 11.71 0.83
C ILE A 580 25.23 11.97 0.20
N ASP A 581 25.38 13.04 -0.57
CA ASP A 581 26.70 13.50 -1.00
C ASP A 581 27.39 14.24 0.14
N ASP A 582 28.48 13.69 0.68
CA ASP A 582 29.17 14.24 1.86
C ASP A 582 29.74 15.65 1.65
N LYS A 583 29.92 16.10 0.40
CA LYS A 583 30.51 17.40 0.08
C LYS A 583 29.47 18.51 0.02
N THR A 584 28.32 18.22 -0.58
CA THR A 584 27.24 19.19 -0.85
C THR A 584 26.05 19.02 0.09
N GLY A 585 25.94 17.87 0.76
CA GLY A 585 24.80 17.45 1.55
C GLY A 585 23.56 17.11 0.73
N ILE A 586 23.66 17.04 -0.61
CA ILE A 586 22.52 16.77 -1.50
C ILE A 586 22.05 15.33 -1.28
N PHE A 587 20.72 15.13 -1.24
CA PHE A 587 20.14 13.81 -1.12
C PHE A 587 19.85 13.21 -2.49
N LEU A 588 20.62 12.21 -2.89
CA LEU A 588 20.59 11.54 -4.19
C LEU A 588 19.72 10.29 -4.15
N ILE A 589 18.96 10.07 -5.21
CA ILE A 589 18.03 8.95 -5.36
C ILE A 589 18.23 8.32 -6.75
N ARG A 590 18.37 6.99 -6.80
CA ARG A 590 18.57 6.25 -8.06
C ARG A 590 17.73 4.99 -8.10
N ASN A 591 17.24 4.63 -9.29
CA ASN A 591 16.72 3.30 -9.58
C ASN A 591 17.83 2.47 -10.25
N VAL A 592 18.35 1.46 -9.54
CA VAL A 592 19.45 0.62 -10.05
C VAL A 592 18.99 -0.49 -11.00
N TYR A 593 17.69 -0.59 -11.29
CA TYR A 593 17.08 -1.66 -12.10
C TYR A 593 16.18 -1.08 -13.21
N SER A 594 16.59 0.04 -13.82
CA SER A 594 15.87 0.66 -14.94
C SER A 594 16.48 0.28 -16.28
N ASP A 595 15.68 -0.33 -17.17
CA ASP A 595 16.06 -0.56 -18.58
C ASP A 595 15.86 0.70 -19.44
N ASP A 596 14.79 1.46 -19.20
CA ASP A 596 14.39 2.60 -20.05
C ASP A 596 15.12 3.91 -19.71
N PHE A 597 15.47 4.13 -18.43
CA PHE A 597 16.12 5.35 -17.95
C PHE A 597 17.40 5.03 -17.14
N PRO A 598 18.35 4.26 -17.70
CA PRO A 598 19.52 3.80 -16.96
C PRO A 598 20.43 4.96 -16.55
N GLY A 599 20.97 4.89 -15.34
CA GLY A 599 21.98 5.83 -14.83
C GLY A 599 21.47 7.22 -14.45
N ARG A 600 20.15 7.46 -14.49
CA ARG A 600 19.55 8.73 -14.04
C ARG A 600 19.64 8.87 -12.51
N VAL A 601 19.79 10.12 -12.07
CA VAL A 601 19.87 10.48 -10.66
C VAL A 601 18.84 11.57 -10.40
N ALA A 602 17.90 11.30 -9.50
CA ALA A 602 17.04 12.32 -8.92
C ALA A 602 17.72 12.87 -7.66
N PHE A 603 17.37 14.09 -7.26
CA PHE A 603 17.94 14.70 -6.07
C PHE A 603 16.90 15.57 -5.35
N VAL A 604 17.16 15.79 -4.06
CA VAL A 604 16.46 16.74 -3.20
C VAL A 604 17.51 17.58 -2.48
N ASP A 605 17.28 18.89 -2.44
CA ASP A 605 18.10 19.85 -1.72
C ASP A 605 17.24 21.01 -1.19
N CYS A 606 17.77 21.78 -0.25
CA CYS A 606 17.11 22.97 0.30
C CYS A 606 18.12 24.12 0.45
N SER A 607 17.60 25.36 0.56
CA SER A 607 18.44 26.56 0.73
C SER A 607 19.12 26.65 2.10
N GLU A 608 18.63 25.90 3.09
CA GLU A 608 19.19 25.88 4.44
C GLU A 608 20.34 24.87 4.55
N SER A 609 21.42 25.28 5.20
CA SER A 609 22.62 24.44 5.39
C SER A 609 22.48 23.46 6.56
N GLU A 610 21.75 23.84 7.61
CA GLU A 610 21.48 22.96 8.75
C GLU A 610 20.25 22.10 8.44
N ARG A 611 20.46 20.78 8.32
CA ARG A 611 19.40 19.85 7.95
C ARG A 611 19.67 18.44 8.45
N THR A 612 18.57 17.71 8.61
CA THR A 612 18.55 16.27 8.86
C THR A 612 17.81 15.57 7.74
N VAL A 613 18.23 14.36 7.39
CA VAL A 613 17.60 13.59 6.31
C VAL A 613 17.45 12.13 6.72
N THR A 614 16.41 11.48 6.21
CA THR A 614 16.25 10.03 6.26
C THR A 614 15.74 9.53 4.90
N GLY A 615 16.29 8.40 4.45
CA GLY A 615 15.80 7.64 3.30
C GLY A 615 14.91 6.46 3.69
N ASP A 616 14.61 6.31 4.97
CA ASP A 616 13.85 5.18 5.51
C ASP A 616 12.42 5.59 5.86
N ARG A 617 11.47 4.95 5.18
CA ARG A 617 10.04 5.20 5.39
C ARG A 617 9.59 4.80 6.80
N GLU A 618 10.18 3.76 7.40
CA GLU A 618 9.83 3.33 8.76
C GLU A 618 10.34 4.34 9.79
N GLU A 619 11.50 4.96 9.57
CA GLU A 619 12.02 6.05 10.42
C GLU A 619 11.13 7.29 10.37
N PHE A 620 10.58 7.63 9.20
CA PHE A 620 9.74 8.82 9.04
C PHE A 620 8.30 8.59 9.48
N ILE A 621 7.60 7.63 8.86
CA ILE A 621 6.16 7.42 9.10
C ILE A 621 5.93 6.73 10.44
N GLY A 622 6.82 5.82 10.84
CA GLY A 622 6.60 4.91 11.96
C GLY A 622 5.85 3.64 11.57
N ARG A 623 5.70 2.72 12.52
CA ARG A 623 4.99 1.44 12.31
C ARG A 623 3.48 1.61 12.37
N GLU A 624 3.00 2.44 13.29
CA GLU A 624 1.58 2.70 13.52
C GLU A 624 1.20 4.13 13.09
N GLY A 625 2.19 4.95 12.72
CA GLY A 625 1.98 6.30 12.21
C GLY A 625 1.44 6.35 10.78
N SER A 626 1.17 7.58 10.32
CA SER A 626 0.60 7.85 9.01
C SER A 626 1.14 9.16 8.45
N LEU A 627 0.87 9.47 7.17
CA LEU A 627 1.24 10.79 6.64
C LEU A 627 0.53 11.95 7.34
N LYS A 628 -0.63 11.70 7.95
CA LYS A 628 -1.33 12.70 8.79
C LYS A 628 -0.59 12.99 10.09
N LYS A 629 0.09 11.99 10.64
CA LYS A 629 0.78 12.06 11.92
C LYS A 629 1.98 11.10 11.90
N PRO A 630 3.09 11.50 11.27
CA PRO A 630 4.28 10.66 11.14
C PRO A 630 5.02 10.59 12.47
N GLU A 631 5.36 9.39 12.95
CA GLU A 631 6.05 9.19 14.24
C GLU A 631 7.43 9.84 14.28
N GLY A 632 8.15 9.91 13.15
CA GLY A 632 9.49 10.49 13.07
C GLY A 632 9.53 12.01 13.26
N LEU A 633 8.36 12.67 13.31
CA LEU A 633 8.25 14.10 13.63
C LEU A 633 7.76 14.36 15.07
N LEU A 634 7.32 13.33 15.81
CA LEU A 634 6.71 13.46 17.14
C LEU A 634 7.71 13.45 18.30
#